data_AF-K7N4E4-F1
#
_entry.id   AF-K7N4E4-F1
#
_cell.length_a   1.000
_cell.length_b   1.000
_cell.length_c   1.000
_cell.angle_alpha   90.00
_cell.angle_beta   90.00
_cell.angle_gamma   90.00
#
_symmetry.space_group_name_H-M   'P 1'
#
loop_
_entity.id
_entity.type
_entity.pdbx_description
1 polymer ?
#
loop_
_entity_poly.entity_id
_entity_poly.type
_entity_poly.pdbx_seq_one_letter_code
_entity_poly.pdbx_strand_id
1 'polypeptide(L)'
;MICNTKCHINGVFKPGFPRFPPFIFNFIGDFLPITFNTPKQGTRVNVLNYGATVEIVFQGTTNLVGGTDHPIHLHGYSFHVVGYGLGNFNQSVDHMNFNLVDPPYLNTVVVPINGWAAIRFEAVNPGVWFMHCHLERH
;
A
#
# COMPACT_ATOMS: atom_id res chain seq x y z
N MET A 1 -2.21 -8.57 -2.85
CA MET A 1 -3.47 -9.30 -2.71
C MET A 1 -3.76 -9.56 -1.24
N ILE A 2 -4.98 -9.30 -0.81
CA ILE A 2 -5.44 -9.45 0.58
C ILE A 2 -6.38 -10.65 0.64
N CYS A 3 -6.17 -11.54 1.60
CA CYS A 3 -7.09 -12.63 1.89
C CYS A 3 -7.58 -12.51 3.34
N ASN A 4 -8.88 -12.35 3.57
CA ASN A 4 -9.43 -12.22 4.93
C ASN A 4 -10.21 -13.45 5.41
N THR A 5 -9.93 -14.60 4.80
CA THR A 5 -10.39 -15.91 5.23
C THR A 5 -9.22 -16.90 5.17
N LYS A 6 -9.40 -18.13 5.66
CA LYS A 6 -8.45 -19.21 5.35
C LYS A 6 -8.46 -19.45 3.84
N CYS A 7 -7.54 -18.81 3.12
CA CYS A 7 -7.28 -19.10 1.72
C CYS A 7 -6.76 -20.54 1.58
N HIS A 8 -7.60 -21.45 1.10
CA HIS A 8 -7.27 -22.87 0.92
C HIS A 8 -6.71 -23.21 -0.48
N ILE A 9 -6.17 -22.21 -1.20
CA ILE A 9 -5.59 -22.44 -2.53
C ILE A 9 -4.11 -22.81 -2.35
N ASN A 10 -3.84 -24.10 -2.27
CA ASN A 10 -2.49 -24.62 -2.06
C ASN A 10 -1.61 -24.42 -3.32
N GLY A 11 -0.34 -24.08 -3.10
CA GLY A 11 0.69 -24.04 -4.16
C GLY A 11 0.67 -22.81 -5.08
N VAL A 12 -0.38 -21.99 -5.05
CA VAL A 12 -0.51 -20.81 -5.93
C VAL A 12 0.17 -19.57 -5.36
N PHE A 13 0.14 -19.42 -4.03
CA PHE A 13 0.73 -18.27 -3.34
C PHE A 13 1.46 -18.70 -2.08
N LYS A 14 2.36 -17.82 -1.60
CA LYS A 14 2.97 -17.95 -0.27
C LYS A 14 2.36 -16.89 0.67
N PRO A 15 2.01 -17.24 1.91
CA PRO A 15 1.70 -16.23 2.91
C PRO A 15 2.95 -15.39 3.22
N GLY A 16 2.76 -14.25 3.89
CA GLY A 16 3.87 -13.41 4.33
C GLY A 16 4.33 -12.41 3.28
N PHE A 17 3.39 -11.74 2.60
CA PHE A 17 3.69 -10.44 2.02
C PHE A 17 4.21 -9.51 3.13
N PRO A 18 5.35 -8.81 2.94
CA PRO A 18 5.93 -7.97 3.98
C PRO A 18 4.95 -6.89 4.46
N ARG A 19 4.81 -6.73 5.77
CA ARG A 19 4.00 -5.64 6.36
C ARG A 19 4.74 -4.29 6.35
N PHE A 20 6.06 -4.34 6.26
CA PHE A 20 6.94 -3.19 6.18
C PHE A 20 7.89 -3.37 5.00
N PRO A 21 8.44 -2.28 4.43
CA PRO A 21 9.48 -2.37 3.43
C PRO A 21 10.65 -3.22 3.93
N PRO A 22 11.13 -4.22 3.16
CA PRO A 22 12.25 -5.07 3.57
C PRO A 22 13.57 -4.32 3.68
N PHE A 23 13.67 -3.16 3.02
CA PHE A 23 14.80 -2.24 3.10
C PHE A 23 14.26 -0.86 3.45
N ILE A 24 14.76 -0.27 4.52
CA ILE A 24 14.46 1.10 4.90
C ILE A 24 15.57 1.99 4.36
N PHE A 25 15.19 3.00 3.58
CA PHE A 25 16.09 3.98 3.00
C PHE A 25 15.35 5.32 2.87
N ASN A 26 16.06 6.37 2.44
CA ASN A 26 15.43 7.63 2.09
C ASN A 26 14.62 7.45 0.79
N PHE A 27 13.32 7.21 0.88
CA PHE A 27 12.48 6.88 -0.28
C PHE A 27 12.41 8.01 -1.31
N ILE A 28 12.68 9.24 -0.89
CA ILE A 28 12.73 10.43 -1.74
C ILE A 28 14.17 10.85 -2.12
N GLY A 29 15.15 9.98 -1.91
CA GLY A 29 16.55 10.31 -2.20
C GLY A 29 16.86 10.30 -3.69
N ASP A 30 17.63 11.29 -4.16
CA ASP A 30 18.06 11.41 -5.56
C ASP A 30 19.00 10.27 -6.02
N PHE A 31 19.74 9.68 -5.07
CA PHE A 31 20.70 8.61 -5.33
C PHE A 31 20.35 7.38 -4.51
N LEU A 32 19.79 6.37 -5.17
CA LEU A 32 19.46 5.08 -4.58
C LEU A 32 20.37 3.99 -5.17
N PRO A 33 20.83 3.03 -4.35
CA PRO A 33 21.56 1.87 -4.84
C PRO A 33 20.78 1.16 -5.95
N ILE A 34 21.44 0.84 -7.06
CA ILE A 34 20.81 0.17 -8.21
C ILE A 34 20.13 -1.16 -7.85
N THR A 35 20.57 -1.79 -6.76
CA THR A 35 19.95 -3.00 -6.19
C THR A 35 18.50 -2.79 -5.76
N PHE A 36 18.07 -1.54 -5.49
CA PHE A 36 16.68 -1.22 -5.16
C PHE A 36 15.80 -1.03 -6.40
N ASN A 37 16.38 -0.83 -7.59
CA ASN A 37 15.64 -0.66 -8.85
C ASN A 37 15.12 -2.00 -9.40
N THR A 38 15.63 -3.13 -8.92
CA THR A 38 15.29 -4.45 -9.47
C THR A 38 14.19 -5.12 -8.65
N PRO A 39 12.94 -5.22 -9.15
CA PRO A 39 11.89 -5.92 -8.43
C PRO A 39 12.17 -7.41 -8.34
N LYS A 40 11.73 -8.04 -7.26
CA LYS A 40 11.72 -9.51 -7.14
C LYS A 40 10.37 -10.05 -7.57
N GLN A 41 10.34 -10.96 -8.54
CA GLN A 41 9.13 -11.69 -8.89
C GLN A 41 8.73 -12.64 -7.75
N GLY A 42 7.43 -12.69 -7.46
CA GLY A 42 6.88 -13.64 -6.50
C GLY A 42 5.38 -13.46 -6.28
N THR A 43 4.72 -14.51 -5.82
CA THR A 43 3.28 -14.53 -5.54
C THR A 43 3.06 -14.61 -4.03
N ARG A 44 2.84 -13.45 -3.39
CA ARG A 44 2.61 -13.35 -1.95
C ARG A 44 1.31 -12.65 -1.63
N VAL A 45 0.67 -13.08 -0.54
CA VAL A 45 -0.56 -12.48 -0.04
C VAL A 45 -0.40 -11.99 1.39
N ASN A 46 -1.17 -10.99 1.76
CA ASN A 46 -1.36 -10.58 3.14
C ASN A 46 -2.66 -11.21 3.66
N VAL A 47 -2.54 -12.07 4.68
CA VAL A 47 -3.71 -12.73 5.28
C VAL A 47 -4.15 -11.90 6.48
N LEU A 48 -5.38 -11.42 6.43
CA LEU A 48 -5.99 -10.58 7.47
C LEU A 48 -7.07 -11.39 8.19
N ASN A 49 -7.32 -11.06 9.46
CA ASN A 49 -8.47 -11.63 10.15
C ASN A 49 -9.74 -10.89 9.71
N TYR A 50 -10.85 -11.62 9.62
CA TYR A 50 -12.16 -10.99 9.43
C TYR A 50 -12.41 -9.97 10.56
N GLY A 51 -12.89 -8.78 10.20
CA GLY A 51 -13.15 -7.69 11.15
C GLY A 51 -11.89 -6.95 11.62
N ALA A 52 -10.70 -7.24 11.09
CA ALA A 52 -9.52 -6.45 11.41
C ALA A 52 -9.68 -5.03 10.86
N THR A 53 -9.40 -4.02 11.69
CA THR A 53 -9.17 -2.64 11.21
C THR A 53 -7.76 -2.55 10.66
N VAL A 54 -7.64 -2.09 9.42
CA VAL A 54 -6.39 -2.10 8.66
C VAL A 54 -6.03 -0.67 8.30
N GLU A 55 -4.79 -0.30 8.57
CA GLU A 55 -4.16 0.90 8.03
C GLU A 55 -3.08 0.49 7.03
N ILE A 56 -3.04 1.16 5.89
CA ILE A 56 -1.97 0.99 4.90
C ILE A 56 -1.44 2.37 4.56
N VAL A 57 -0.13 2.52 4.70
CA VAL A 57 0.60 3.70 4.24
C VAL A 57 1.36 3.32 2.98
N PHE A 58 1.02 3.96 1.88
CA PHE A 58 1.76 3.88 0.63
C PHE A 58 2.82 4.97 0.60
N GLN A 59 4.06 4.60 0.31
CA GLN A 59 5.16 5.54 0.11
C GLN A 59 5.52 5.56 -1.37
N GLY A 60 5.32 6.71 -2.01
CA GLY A 60 5.87 7.02 -3.31
C GLY A 60 7.37 7.27 -3.19
N THR A 61 8.14 6.62 -4.05
CA THR A 61 9.60 6.79 -4.09
C THR A 61 9.98 7.82 -5.15
N THR A 62 11.20 8.35 -5.04
CA THR A 62 11.87 9.02 -6.14
C THR A 62 11.95 8.12 -7.35
N ASN A 63 12.16 8.80 -8.47
CA ASN A 63 12.37 8.39 -9.85
C ASN A 63 13.39 7.24 -10.04
N LEU A 64 13.20 6.10 -9.35
CA LEU A 64 14.03 4.90 -9.45
C LEU A 64 14.12 4.42 -10.92
N VAL A 65 13.10 4.71 -11.75
CA VAL A 65 13.08 4.38 -13.19
C VAL A 65 12.04 5.18 -14.02
N GLY A 66 11.73 6.42 -13.68
CA GLY A 66 10.61 7.19 -14.28
C GLY A 66 9.44 7.36 -13.30
N GLY A 67 9.71 7.85 -12.09
CA GLY A 67 8.73 8.04 -11.02
C GLY A 67 7.52 8.84 -11.49
N THR A 68 6.34 8.38 -11.10
CA THR A 68 5.05 8.97 -11.43
C THR A 68 4.13 8.83 -10.24
N ASP A 69 3.02 9.54 -10.26
CA ASP A 69 1.93 9.27 -9.32
C ASP A 69 1.31 7.89 -9.62
N HIS A 70 0.97 7.16 -8.56
CA HIS A 70 0.40 5.82 -8.66
C HIS A 70 -1.04 5.80 -8.12
N PRO A 71 -2.07 5.65 -8.98
CA PRO A 71 -3.42 5.38 -8.51
C PRO A 71 -3.50 3.95 -7.98
N ILE A 72 -3.58 3.76 -6.66
CA ILE A 72 -3.70 2.45 -6.03
C ILE A 72 -5.16 2.11 -5.80
N HIS A 73 -5.61 1.01 -6.38
CA HIS A 73 -6.98 0.51 -6.28
C HIS A 73 -7.04 -0.75 -5.41
N LEU A 74 -8.07 -0.88 -4.57
CA LEU A 74 -8.38 -2.08 -3.79
C LEU A 74 -9.72 -2.65 -4.24
N HIS A 75 -9.69 -3.91 -4.69
CA HIS A 75 -10.91 -4.66 -5.01
C HIS A 75 -11.66 -5.02 -3.73
N GLY A 76 -12.98 -5.17 -3.82
CA GLY A 76 -13.83 -5.66 -2.73
C GLY A 76 -14.03 -4.72 -1.55
N TYR A 77 -13.37 -3.56 -1.55
CA TYR A 77 -13.46 -2.55 -0.49
C TYR A 77 -13.42 -1.15 -1.08
N SER A 78 -14.09 -0.23 -0.39
CA SER A 78 -13.67 1.16 -0.34
C SER A 78 -12.97 1.39 1.00
N PHE A 79 -12.23 2.48 1.11
CA PHE A 79 -11.41 2.85 2.25
C PHE A 79 -11.48 4.36 2.50
N HIS A 80 -11.22 4.77 3.73
CA HIS A 80 -11.07 6.16 4.09
C HIS A 80 -9.63 6.59 3.81
N VAL A 81 -9.44 7.66 3.03
CA VAL A 81 -8.13 8.30 2.86
C VAL A 81 -7.92 9.25 4.02
N VAL A 82 -7.14 8.83 5.01
CA VAL A 82 -6.98 9.55 6.28
C VAL A 82 -5.85 10.58 6.24
N GLY A 83 -4.93 10.48 5.29
CA GLY A 83 -3.86 11.44 5.16
C GLY A 83 -3.06 11.26 3.87
N TYR A 84 -2.36 12.31 3.49
CA TYR A 84 -1.38 12.31 2.42
C TYR A 84 -0.37 13.41 2.69
N GLY A 85 0.81 13.29 2.10
CA GLY A 85 1.87 14.27 2.27
C GLY A 85 2.98 14.10 1.25
N LEU A 86 3.85 15.09 1.20
CA LEU A 86 5.12 14.99 0.48
C LEU A 86 6.22 14.54 1.42
N GLY A 87 7.26 13.94 0.87
CA GLY A 87 8.41 13.41 1.58
C GLY A 87 8.25 11.96 2.03
N ASN A 88 9.14 11.57 2.95
CA ASN A 88 9.03 10.28 3.62
C ASN A 88 7.98 10.39 4.73
N PHE A 89 7.07 9.42 4.79
CA PHE A 89 6.13 9.31 5.88
C PHE A 89 6.85 9.17 7.22
N ASN A 90 6.46 10.00 8.18
CA ASN A 90 6.92 9.97 9.56
C ASN A 90 5.75 9.70 10.50
N GLN A 91 5.65 8.46 10.97
CA GLN A 91 4.55 7.99 11.82
C GLN A 91 4.32 8.85 13.07
N SER A 92 5.38 9.39 13.69
CA SER A 92 5.26 10.19 14.92
C SER A 92 4.72 11.60 14.67
N VAL A 93 4.79 12.09 13.43
CA VAL A 93 4.38 13.44 13.05
C VAL A 93 3.09 13.41 12.23
N ASP A 94 3.06 12.60 11.18
CA ASP A 94 1.99 12.58 10.19
C ASP A 94 0.69 12.00 10.72
N HIS A 95 0.74 11.04 11.66
CA HIS A 95 -0.45 10.50 12.32
C HIS A 95 -1.27 11.58 13.05
N MET A 96 -0.60 12.62 13.57
CA MET A 96 -1.28 13.71 14.27
C MET A 96 -2.11 14.57 13.31
N ASN A 97 -1.79 14.53 12.02
CA ASN A 97 -2.44 15.33 10.98
C ASN A 97 -3.50 14.53 10.20
N PHE A 98 -3.81 13.30 10.61
CA PHE A 98 -4.83 12.51 9.93
C PHE A 98 -6.21 13.13 10.07
N ASN A 99 -6.95 13.19 8.96
CA ASN A 99 -8.38 13.43 8.98
C ASN A 99 -9.08 12.17 9.49
N LEU A 100 -9.55 12.23 10.74
CA LEU A 100 -10.31 11.16 11.39
C LEU A 100 -11.79 11.54 11.60
N VAL A 101 -12.25 12.63 11.01
CA VAL A 101 -13.62 13.15 11.18
C VAL A 101 -14.44 12.87 9.92
N ASP A 102 -13.96 13.32 8.76
CA ASP A 102 -14.64 13.20 7.47
C ASP A 102 -13.69 12.81 6.31
N PRO A 103 -12.82 11.80 6.49
CA PRO A 103 -11.91 11.40 5.42
C PRO A 103 -12.69 10.91 4.18
N PRO A 104 -12.25 11.26 2.95
CA PRO A 104 -12.87 10.77 1.73
C PRO A 104 -12.95 9.24 1.69
N TYR A 105 -14.12 8.70 1.33
CA TYR A 105 -14.35 7.26 1.20
C TYR A 105 -14.27 6.83 -0.26
N LEU A 106 -13.14 6.24 -0.66
CA LEU A 106 -12.77 5.97 -2.06
C LEU A 106 -12.35 4.50 -2.24
N ASN A 107 -12.33 4.01 -3.48
CA ASN A 107 -11.75 2.70 -3.81
C ASN A 107 -10.37 2.81 -4.48
N THR A 108 -9.97 4.02 -4.86
CA THR A 108 -8.70 4.33 -5.52
C THR A 108 -8.11 5.58 -4.89
N VAL A 109 -6.85 5.53 -4.49
CA VAL A 109 -6.10 6.68 -3.95
C VAL A 109 -4.88 6.95 -4.81
N VAL A 110 -4.62 8.21 -5.13
CA VAL A 110 -3.38 8.59 -5.82
C VAL A 110 -2.27 8.72 -4.77
N VAL A 111 -1.20 7.96 -4.95
CA VAL A 111 0.03 8.08 -4.17
C VAL A 111 0.96 9.03 -4.93
N PRO A 112 1.28 10.20 -4.37
CA PRO A 112 2.16 11.15 -5.04
C PRO A 112 3.57 10.60 -5.24
N ILE A 113 4.20 10.94 -6.36
CA ILE A 113 5.65 10.84 -6.48
C ILE A 113 6.30 11.62 -5.34
N ASN A 114 7.34 11.06 -4.73
CA ASN A 114 8.03 11.67 -3.58
C ASN A 114 7.10 12.02 -2.41
N GLY A 115 6.00 11.28 -2.22
CA GLY A 115 5.05 11.52 -1.14
C GLY A 115 4.49 10.23 -0.57
N TRP A 116 3.40 10.35 0.17
CA TRP A 116 2.73 9.22 0.79
C TRP A 116 1.22 9.45 0.84
N ALA A 117 0.48 8.35 0.95
CA ALA A 117 -0.95 8.36 1.22
C ALA A 117 -1.29 7.26 2.22
N ALA A 118 -2.14 7.56 3.19
CA ALA A 118 -2.58 6.63 4.22
C ALA A 118 -4.07 6.34 4.08
N ILE A 119 -4.44 5.06 4.09
CA ILE A 119 -5.82 4.60 4.00
C ILE A 119 -6.18 3.71 5.19
N ARG A 120 -7.47 3.73 5.56
CA ARG A 120 -8.04 2.82 6.56
C ARG A 120 -9.31 2.14 6.07
N PHE A 121 -9.46 0.85 6.37
CA PHE A 121 -10.67 0.08 6.11
C PHE A 121 -10.82 -1.06 7.11
N GLU A 122 -12.01 -1.64 7.19
CA GLU A 122 -12.29 -2.84 7.99
C GLU A 122 -12.37 -4.06 7.07
N ALA A 123 -11.65 -5.13 7.40
CA ALA A 123 -11.57 -6.35 6.59
C ALA A 123 -12.81 -7.26 6.77
N VAL A 124 -14.00 -6.74 6.48
CA VAL A 124 -15.31 -7.41 6.70
C VAL A 124 -15.94 -8.03 5.44
N ASN A 125 -15.23 -8.10 4.32
CA ASN A 125 -15.71 -8.74 3.10
C ASN A 125 -14.92 -10.03 2.82
N PRO A 126 -15.43 -11.23 3.21
CA PRO A 126 -14.71 -12.50 3.09
C PRO A 126 -14.32 -12.81 1.64
N GLY A 127 -13.04 -12.95 1.34
CA GLY A 127 -12.58 -13.27 -0.01
C GLY A 127 -11.09 -13.07 -0.26
N VAL A 128 -10.76 -13.02 -1.54
CA VAL A 128 -9.41 -12.76 -2.05
C VAL A 128 -9.47 -11.53 -2.95
N TRP A 129 -8.82 -10.47 -2.51
CA TRP A 129 -8.98 -9.15 -3.08
C TRP A 129 -7.67 -8.63 -3.64
N PHE A 130 -7.70 -8.25 -4.91
CA PHE A 130 -6.53 -7.71 -5.57
C PHE A 130 -6.35 -6.23 -5.21
N MET A 131 -5.10 -5.83 -5.00
CA MET A 131 -4.71 -4.45 -4.79
C MET A 131 -3.56 -4.17 -5.73
N HIS A 132 -3.68 -3.15 -6.56
CA HIS A 132 -2.73 -2.87 -7.62
C HIS A 132 -2.72 -1.39 -8.01
N CYS A 133 -1.66 -0.98 -8.71
CA CYS A 133 -1.67 0.29 -9.42
C CYS A 133 -2.64 0.16 -10.60
N HIS A 134 -3.45 1.19 -10.82
CA HIS A 134 -4.45 1.23 -11.89
C HIS A 134 -3.86 1.76 -13.23
N LEU A 135 -2.54 1.85 -13.30
CA LEU A 135 -1.80 2.04 -14.55
C LEU A 135 -1.39 0.65 -15.04
N GLU A 136 -2.04 0.15 -16.10
CA GLU A 136 -1.95 -1.24 -16.57
C GLU A 136 -0.51 -1.76 -16.81
N ARG A 137 0.43 -0.86 -17.13
CA ARG A 137 1.83 -1.24 -17.38
C ARG A 137 2.63 -1.59 -16.11
N HIS A 138 2.10 -1.28 -14.91
CA HIS A 138 2.78 -1.43 -13.63
C HIS A 138 2.48 -2.76 -12.94
#